data_AF-A0AA97DJH5-F1
#
_entry.id   AF-A0AA97DJH5-F1
#
_cell.length_a   1.000
_cell.length_b   1.000
_cell.length_c   1.000
_cell.angle_alpha   90.00
_cell.angle_beta   90.00
_cell.angle_gamma   90.00
#
_symmetry.space_group_name_H-M   'P 1'
#
loop_
_entity.id
_entity.type
_entity.pdbx_description
1 polymer ?
#
loop_
_entity_poly.entity_id
_entity_poly.type
_entity_poly.pdbx_seq_one_letter_code
_entity_poly.pdbx_strand_id
1 'polypeptide(L)'
;MEAALADNTATRSTKSSDRMASSLDTPLSGRKRILPKFSPNPDAFGIATEGFARFMGTPQFLLYMTIFCVFWLAWNTFAPTEWQFDRVELGFTLLTLMLSLQASYAAPLLLLAQNRQDDRDRVSLQQDRQRAERNLSDTEYLTRELASLRIALREVATRDYVRAELRSLLEDIIDAQEELRDGEAASEEGESASERVKEKLKEKRDKSRGPRTQQLPKVRPRRNAPSQSSPKPSTSDPESRA
;
A
#
# COMPACT_ATOMS: atom_id res chain seq x y z
N MET A 1 11.51 -80.24 -9.80
CA MET A 1 10.88 -79.01 -10.35
C MET A 1 11.32 -77.85 -9.47
N GLU A 2 12.60 -77.47 -9.44
CA GLU A 2 13.53 -77.12 -10.53
C GLU A 2 13.31 -75.69 -11.05
N ALA A 3 14.35 -74.87 -10.84
CA ALA A 3 14.74 -73.57 -11.44
C ALA A 3 15.32 -72.71 -10.29
N ALA A 4 16.59 -72.76 -9.89
CA ALA A 4 17.88 -72.92 -10.57
C ALA A 4 18.18 -71.86 -11.65
N LEU A 5 19.37 -71.26 -11.49
CA LEU A 5 20.14 -70.34 -12.35
C LEU A 5 19.77 -68.84 -12.24
N ALA A 6 20.50 -68.06 -11.44
CA ALA A 6 21.84 -67.51 -11.70
C ALA A 6 21.86 -66.52 -12.88
N ASP A 7 22.04 -65.23 -12.60
CA ASP A 7 23.25 -64.54 -13.08
C ASP A 7 23.52 -63.25 -12.30
N ASN A 8 24.79 -63.06 -11.96
CA ASN A 8 25.35 -61.92 -11.26
C ASN A 8 26.34 -61.27 -12.22
N THR A 9 25.96 -60.15 -12.82
CA THR A 9 26.89 -59.34 -13.63
C THR A 9 27.22 -58.06 -12.89
N ALA A 10 28.45 -58.01 -12.42
CA ALA A 10 29.08 -56.85 -11.83
C ALA A 10 29.10 -55.67 -12.83
N THR A 11 28.86 -54.46 -12.32
CA THR A 11 29.77 -53.30 -12.37
C THR A 11 28.96 -52.03 -12.12
N ARG A 12 29.33 -51.26 -11.09
CA ARG A 12 29.99 -49.95 -11.23
C ARG A 12 29.98 -49.21 -9.89
N SER A 13 31.18 -49.11 -9.35
CA SER A 13 31.57 -48.17 -8.30
C SER A 13 31.11 -46.76 -8.62
N THR A 14 30.33 -46.15 -7.72
CA THR A 14 30.38 -44.71 -7.43
C THR A 14 30.08 -44.53 -5.94
N LYS A 15 31.10 -44.74 -5.11
CA LYS A 15 31.03 -44.38 -3.68
C LYS A 15 31.12 -42.86 -3.61
N SER A 16 29.96 -42.24 -3.40
CA SER A 16 29.75 -40.83 -3.14
C SER A 16 30.62 -40.33 -1.98
N SER A 17 31.70 -39.64 -2.32
CA SER A 17 32.37 -38.68 -1.42
C SER A 17 31.49 -37.46 -1.28
N ASP A 18 30.56 -37.46 -0.31
CA ASP A 18 29.85 -36.23 0.06
C ASP A 18 29.26 -36.25 1.49
N ARG A 19 30.09 -36.56 2.50
CA ARG A 19 29.69 -36.46 3.92
C ARG A 19 30.83 -35.96 4.84
N MET A 20 31.62 -34.99 4.41
CA MET A 20 32.64 -34.37 5.30
C MET A 20 32.74 -32.84 5.19
N ALA A 21 31.66 -32.15 4.82
CA ALA A 21 31.65 -30.68 4.75
C ALA A 21 30.53 -30.02 5.57
N SER A 22 30.01 -30.68 6.60
CA SER A 22 28.87 -30.17 7.40
C SER A 22 29.06 -30.26 8.91
N SER A 23 30.28 -30.04 9.43
CA SER A 23 30.49 -29.99 10.88
C SER A 23 31.68 -29.15 11.35
N LEU A 24 32.00 -28.05 10.66
CA LEU A 24 33.11 -27.16 11.07
C LEU A 24 32.70 -25.70 11.27
N ASP A 25 31.41 -25.42 11.50
CA ASP A 25 30.96 -24.04 11.73
C ASP A 25 29.88 -23.96 12.81
N THR A 26 30.18 -24.49 13.99
CA THR A 26 29.39 -24.20 15.19
C THR A 26 30.35 -23.61 16.23
N PRO A 27 30.40 -22.26 16.38
CA PRO A 27 31.23 -21.69 17.41
C PRO A 27 30.73 -22.17 18.77
N LEU A 28 31.61 -22.84 19.52
CA LEU A 28 31.42 -23.21 20.93
C LEU A 28 31.22 -21.92 21.76
N SER A 29 30.00 -21.39 21.76
CA SER A 29 29.57 -20.33 22.66
C SER A 29 29.19 -20.94 24.01
N GLY A 30 30.19 -21.49 24.67
CA GLY A 30 30.08 -22.14 25.98
C GLY A 30 30.71 -21.33 27.11
N ARG A 31 30.80 -20.00 27.01
CA ARG A 31 31.20 -19.17 28.16
C ARG A 31 29.96 -18.81 28.96
N LYS A 32 29.67 -19.59 30.02
CA LYS A 32 28.68 -19.22 31.04
C LYS A 32 29.02 -17.83 31.55
N ARG A 33 28.29 -16.82 31.05
CA ARG A 33 28.46 -15.42 31.44
C ARG A 33 27.84 -15.28 32.84
N ILE A 34 28.70 -15.09 33.85
CA ILE A 34 28.33 -15.01 35.28
C ILE A 34 27.65 -13.68 35.61
N LEU A 35 27.67 -12.70 34.70
CA LEU A 35 26.96 -11.45 34.89
C LEU A 35 25.56 -11.50 34.27
N PRO A 36 24.50 -11.12 35.03
CA PRO A 36 23.17 -10.93 34.45
C PRO A 36 23.29 -9.87 33.34
N LYS A 37 22.80 -10.19 32.14
CA LYS A 37 22.69 -9.23 31.06
C LYS A 37 21.65 -8.19 31.49
N PHE A 38 22.12 -7.04 31.98
CA PHE A 38 21.30 -5.85 32.03
C PHE A 38 21.07 -5.46 30.57
N SER A 39 19.91 -5.80 30.02
CA SER A 39 19.42 -5.24 28.76
C SER A 39 18.44 -4.14 29.14
N PRO A 40 18.89 -2.88 29.25
CA PRO A 40 17.95 -1.76 29.35
C PRO A 40 16.97 -1.87 28.19
N ASN A 41 15.67 -1.93 28.46
CA ASN A 41 14.66 -1.98 27.41
C ASN A 41 14.73 -0.67 26.61
N PRO A 42 15.26 -0.69 25.37
CA PRO A 42 15.49 0.54 24.59
C PRO A 42 14.17 1.25 24.28
N ASP A 43 13.06 0.50 24.20
CA ASP A 43 11.74 1.03 23.94
C ASP A 43 11.19 1.84 25.13
N ALA A 44 11.39 1.38 26.36
CA ALA A 44 10.93 2.07 27.56
C ALA A 44 11.68 3.40 27.78
N PHE A 45 13.02 3.37 27.59
CA PHE A 45 13.83 4.59 27.60
C PHE A 45 13.47 5.52 26.44
N GLY A 46 13.15 4.98 25.27
CA GLY A 46 12.70 5.74 24.11
C GLY A 46 11.40 6.50 24.35
N ILE A 47 10.40 5.86 24.95
CA ILE A 47 9.11 6.51 25.27
C ILE A 47 9.32 7.61 26.31
N ALA A 48 10.16 7.36 27.32
CA ALA A 48 10.49 8.37 28.33
C ALA A 48 11.25 9.57 27.74
N THR A 49 12.23 9.34 26.84
CA THR A 49 12.97 10.42 26.19
C THR A 49 12.12 11.20 25.19
N GLU A 50 11.19 10.55 24.48
CA GLU A 50 10.23 11.24 23.61
C GLU A 50 9.27 12.14 24.39
N GLY A 51 8.79 11.68 25.55
CA GLY A 51 8.01 12.51 26.47
C GLY A 51 8.82 13.70 27.00
N PHE A 52 10.07 13.46 27.41
CA PHE A 52 10.96 14.51 27.90
C PHE A 52 11.32 15.54 26.82
N ALA A 53 11.55 15.11 25.57
CA ALA A 53 11.82 15.99 24.45
C ALA A 53 10.62 16.90 24.12
N ARG A 54 9.40 16.35 24.11
CA ARG A 54 8.17 17.16 23.95
C ARG A 54 7.96 18.14 25.10
N PHE A 55 8.29 17.72 26.32
CA PHE A 55 8.17 18.57 27.51
C PHE A 55 9.17 19.75 27.47
N MET A 56 10.45 19.50 27.15
CA MET A 56 11.47 20.56 27.04
C MET A 56 11.21 21.56 25.89
N GLY A 57 10.51 21.14 24.82
CA GLY A 57 10.13 22.01 23.71
C GLY A 57 8.94 22.95 24.00
N THR A 58 8.29 22.83 25.16
CA THR A 58 7.09 23.59 25.52
C THR A 58 7.46 24.77 26.43
N PRO A 59 6.86 25.97 26.27
CA PRO A 59 7.13 27.13 27.14
C PRO A 59 6.81 26.89 28.63
N GLN A 60 5.98 25.88 28.93
CA GLN A 60 5.69 25.48 30.31
C GLN A 60 6.92 25.00 31.07
N PHE A 61 7.89 24.36 30.41
CA PHE A 61 9.13 23.91 31.06
C PHE A 61 9.91 25.07 31.67
N LEU A 62 10.07 26.16 30.89
CA LEU A 62 10.77 27.37 31.35
C LEU A 62 10.06 28.02 32.55
N LEU A 63 8.72 28.01 32.55
CA LEU A 63 7.93 28.51 33.66
C LEU A 63 8.15 27.68 34.93
N TYR A 64 8.09 26.36 34.85
CA TYR A 64 8.37 25.48 36.00
C TYR A 64 9.81 25.65 36.52
N MET A 65 10.80 25.73 35.62
CA MET A 65 12.20 25.95 36.02
C MET A 65 12.40 27.32 36.69
N THR A 66 11.73 28.35 36.20
CA THR A 66 11.79 29.70 36.79
C THR A 66 11.14 29.71 38.17
N ILE A 67 9.97 29.07 38.32
CA ILE A 67 9.31 28.92 39.63
C ILE A 67 10.20 28.16 40.60
N PHE A 68 10.84 27.06 40.16
CA PHE A 68 11.77 26.30 40.98
C PHE A 68 12.94 27.15 41.46
N CYS A 69 13.59 27.91 40.56
CA CYS A 69 14.68 28.81 40.92
C CYS A 69 14.22 29.89 41.91
N VAL A 70 13.09 30.56 41.63
CA VAL A 70 12.53 31.60 42.51
C VAL A 70 12.19 31.02 43.88
N PHE A 71 11.56 29.85 43.93
CA PHE A 71 11.23 29.17 45.18
C PHE A 71 12.49 28.79 45.97
N TRP A 72 13.52 28.27 45.30
CA TRP A 72 14.79 27.92 45.93
C TRP A 72 15.49 29.14 46.52
N LEU A 73 15.55 30.24 45.75
CA LEU A 73 16.12 31.51 46.20
C LEU A 73 15.33 32.06 47.38
N ALA A 74 14.01 32.10 47.29
CA ALA A 74 13.14 32.60 48.36
C ALA A 74 13.29 31.76 49.64
N TRP A 75 13.27 30.43 49.52
CA TRP A 75 13.45 29.52 50.66
C TRP A 75 14.79 29.75 51.34
N ASN A 76 15.89 29.75 50.60
CA ASN A 76 17.22 29.92 51.19
C ASN A 76 17.52 31.35 51.65
N THR A 77 16.76 32.35 51.19
CA THR A 77 16.87 33.74 51.65
C THR A 77 16.07 34.01 52.91
N PHE A 78 14.84 33.48 53.01
CA PHE A 78 13.92 33.76 54.12
C PHE A 78 13.93 32.70 55.23
N ALA A 79 14.49 31.51 55.00
CA ALA A 79 14.59 30.47 56.03
C ALA A 79 15.58 30.88 57.16
N PRO A 80 15.34 30.46 58.41
CA PRO A 80 16.31 30.61 59.49
C PRO A 80 17.65 29.91 59.19
N THR A 81 18.76 30.43 59.70
CA THR A 81 20.13 29.97 59.41
C THR A 81 20.37 28.46 59.62
N GLU A 82 19.61 27.85 60.54
CA GLU A 82 19.67 26.41 60.82
C GLU A 82 19.07 25.54 59.70
N TRP A 83 18.19 26.09 58.86
CA TRP A 83 17.48 25.39 57.78
C TRP A 83 17.88 25.88 56.38
N GLN A 84 18.86 26.79 56.30
CA GLN A 84 19.43 27.25 55.04
C GLN A 84 20.39 26.18 54.50
N PHE A 85 19.94 25.45 53.48
CA PHE A 85 20.78 24.47 52.78
C PHE A 85 21.83 25.15 51.90
N ASP A 86 21.49 26.27 51.27
CA ASP A 86 22.31 27.00 50.30
C ASP A 86 22.41 28.49 50.69
N ARG A 87 23.44 28.82 51.48
CA ARG A 87 23.57 30.15 52.10
C ARG A 87 23.77 31.27 51.06
N VAL A 88 23.11 32.40 51.30
CA VAL A 88 23.21 33.60 50.45
C VAL A 88 24.66 34.13 50.37
N GLU A 89 25.44 34.03 51.45
CA GLU A 89 26.84 34.46 51.51
C GLU A 89 27.76 33.69 50.52
N LEU A 90 27.42 32.44 50.22
CA LEU A 90 28.14 31.58 49.27
C LEU A 90 27.58 31.70 47.84
N GLY A 91 26.67 32.64 47.60
CA GLY A 91 26.12 32.93 46.26
C GLY A 91 25.31 31.79 45.64
N PHE A 92 24.62 30.98 46.44
CA PHE A 92 23.84 29.83 45.98
C PHE A 92 24.67 28.78 45.21
N THR A 93 25.79 28.36 45.83
CA THR A 93 26.73 27.40 45.24
C THR A 93 26.05 26.07 44.91
N LEU A 94 25.13 25.58 45.75
CA LEU A 94 24.46 24.29 45.50
C LEU A 94 23.51 24.36 44.30
N LEU A 95 22.73 25.45 44.19
CA LEU A 95 21.88 25.69 43.03
C LEU A 95 22.71 25.70 41.74
N THR A 96 23.85 26.39 41.76
CA THR A 96 24.76 26.47 40.61
C THR A 96 25.35 25.11 40.24
N LEU A 97 25.79 24.34 41.24
CA LEU A 97 26.29 22.98 41.03
C LEU A 97 25.21 22.09 40.41
N MET A 98 23.98 22.15 40.92
CA MET A 98 22.85 21.38 40.40
C MET A 98 22.51 21.75 38.96
N LEU A 99 22.47 23.05 38.63
CA LEU A 99 22.22 23.53 37.26
C LEU A 99 23.32 23.08 36.28
N SER A 100 24.59 23.14 36.70
CA SER A 100 25.70 22.67 35.87
C SER A 100 25.64 21.16 35.61
N LEU A 101 25.28 20.37 36.62
CA LEU A 101 25.07 18.93 36.48
C LEU A 101 23.87 18.63 35.56
N GLN A 102 22.77 19.38 35.71
CA GLN A 102 21.57 19.23 34.89
C GLN A 102 21.88 19.42 33.41
N ALA A 103 22.66 20.46 33.07
CA ALA A 103 23.11 20.68 31.70
C ALA A 103 24.01 19.54 31.18
N SER A 104 24.94 19.06 32.01
CA SER A 104 25.88 17.98 31.64
C SER A 104 25.19 16.64 31.37
N TYR A 105 24.16 16.29 32.16
CA TYR A 105 23.40 15.05 31.97
C TYR A 105 22.30 15.16 30.91
N ALA A 106 21.82 16.37 30.61
CA ALA A 106 20.87 16.59 29.52
C ALA A 106 21.47 16.25 28.15
N ALA A 107 22.74 16.58 27.91
CA ALA A 107 23.40 16.33 26.63
C ALA A 107 23.39 14.84 26.19
N PRO A 108 23.85 13.86 27.00
CA PRO A 108 23.83 12.46 26.60
C PRO A 108 22.40 11.89 26.45
N LEU A 109 21.45 12.34 27.28
CA LEU A 109 20.04 11.95 27.13
C LEU A 109 19.43 12.51 25.84
N LEU A 110 19.74 13.75 25.51
CA LEU A 110 19.28 14.41 24.30
C LEU A 110 19.84 13.71 23.05
N LEU A 111 21.13 13.33 23.06
CA LEU A 111 21.76 12.59 21.96
C LEU A 111 21.06 11.23 21.72
N LEU A 112 20.70 10.51 22.78
CA LEU A 112 19.95 9.26 22.65
C LEU A 112 18.53 9.48 22.10
N ALA A 113 17.88 10.57 22.52
CA ALA A 113 16.57 10.94 21.99
C ALA A 113 16.65 11.32 20.50
N GLN A 114 17.69 12.06 20.11
CA GLN A 114 17.95 12.51 18.74
C GLN A 114 18.25 11.35 17.80
N ASN A 115 19.15 10.42 18.17
CA ASN A 115 19.44 9.24 17.33
C ASN A 115 18.17 8.47 16.95
N ARG A 116 17.20 8.35 17.88
CA ARG A 116 15.93 7.66 17.63
C ARG A 116 14.94 8.48 16.80
N GLN A 117 15.01 9.81 16.88
CA GLN A 117 14.26 10.69 16.01
C GLN A 117 14.81 10.59 14.58
N ASP A 118 16.12 10.61 14.42
CA ASP A 118 16.81 10.47 13.13
C ASP A 118 16.52 9.10 12.48
N ASP A 119 16.47 8.02 13.27
CA ASP A 119 16.09 6.69 12.79
C ASP A 119 14.65 6.66 12.25
N ARG A 120 13.70 7.30 12.95
CA ARG A 120 12.31 7.42 12.48
C ARG A 120 12.21 8.27 11.23
N ASP A 121 12.91 9.40 11.20
CA ASP A 121 12.93 10.31 10.07
C ASP A 121 13.55 9.62 8.83
N ARG A 122 14.59 8.80 9.04
CA ARG A 122 15.19 7.96 7.98
C ARG A 122 14.20 6.95 7.40
N VAL A 123 13.45 6.24 8.25
CA VAL A 123 12.43 5.28 7.77
C VAL A 123 11.31 6.01 7.03
N SER A 124 10.86 7.15 7.54
CA SER A 124 9.85 7.99 6.88
C SER A 124 10.31 8.45 5.50
N LEU A 125 11.56 8.94 5.39
CA LEU A 125 12.15 9.35 4.11
C LEU A 125 12.31 8.18 3.12
N GLN A 126 12.67 6.99 3.60
CA GLN A 126 12.75 5.80 2.74
C GLN A 126 11.37 5.39 2.19
N GLN A 127 10.34 5.43 3.03
CA GLN A 127 8.97 5.15 2.60
C GLN A 127 8.46 6.20 1.60
N ASP A 128 8.75 7.47 1.84
CA ASP A 128 8.38 8.55 0.93
C ASP A 128 9.02 8.38 -0.45
N ARG A 129 10.32 8.04 -0.49
CA ARG A 129 11.02 7.71 -1.74
C ARG A 129 10.41 6.52 -2.46
N GLN A 130 10.11 5.43 -1.77
CA GLN A 130 9.45 4.27 -2.40
C GLN A 130 8.06 4.61 -2.93
N ARG A 131 7.29 5.47 -2.23
CA ARG A 131 5.99 5.94 -2.71
C ARG A 131 6.15 6.81 -3.96
N ALA A 132 7.14 7.71 -3.97
CA ALA A 132 7.42 8.54 -5.13
C ALA A 132 7.82 7.70 -6.36
N GLU A 133 8.66 6.68 -6.18
CA GLU A 133 9.02 5.73 -7.25
C GLU A 133 7.79 4.99 -7.80
N ARG A 134 6.91 4.49 -6.92
CA ARG A 134 5.65 3.84 -7.35
C ARG A 134 4.72 4.80 -8.07
N ASN A 135 4.57 6.03 -7.58
CA ASN A 135 3.73 7.05 -8.23
C ASN A 135 4.27 7.40 -9.61
N LEU A 136 5.60 7.47 -9.77
CA LEU A 136 6.24 7.68 -11.05
C LEU A 136 5.96 6.50 -11.99
N SER A 137 6.12 5.25 -11.54
CA SER A 137 5.81 4.08 -12.37
C SER A 137 4.33 3.99 -12.75
N ASP A 138 3.42 4.35 -11.83
CA ASP A 138 1.98 4.37 -12.10
C ASP A 138 1.63 5.45 -13.14
N THR A 139 2.31 6.60 -13.08
CA THR A 139 2.16 7.66 -14.08
C THR A 139 2.70 7.24 -15.44
N GLU A 140 3.87 6.59 -15.48
CA GLU A 140 4.43 6.03 -16.72
C GLU A 140 3.53 4.94 -17.31
N TYR A 141 2.93 4.10 -16.46
CA TYR A 141 1.97 3.10 -16.89
C TYR A 141 0.71 3.73 -17.48
N LEU A 142 0.08 4.66 -16.76
CA LEU A 142 -1.12 5.36 -17.21
C LEU A 142 -0.89 6.16 -18.49
N THR A 143 0.27 6.80 -18.65
CA THR A 143 0.61 7.52 -19.88
C THR A 143 0.80 6.58 -21.07
N ARG A 144 1.37 5.39 -20.86
CA ARG A 144 1.49 4.35 -21.90
C ARG A 144 0.13 3.77 -22.28
N GLU A 145 -0.74 3.50 -21.32
CA GLU A 145 -2.11 3.04 -21.57
C GLU A 145 -2.97 4.12 -22.24
N LEU A 146 -2.78 5.40 -21.87
CA LEU A 146 -3.45 6.51 -22.56
C LEU A 146 -3.00 6.61 -24.02
N ALA A 147 -1.70 6.40 -24.29
CA ALA A 147 -1.17 6.41 -25.65
C ALA A 147 -1.72 5.25 -26.49
N SER A 148 -1.81 4.04 -25.94
CA SER A 148 -2.41 2.88 -26.62
C SER A 148 -3.90 3.10 -26.91
N LEU A 149 -4.66 3.60 -25.91
CA LEU A 149 -6.07 3.94 -26.04
C LEU A 149 -6.28 5.03 -27.10
N ARG A 150 -5.43 6.05 -27.15
CA ARG A 150 -5.49 7.12 -28.16
C ARG A 150 -5.31 6.59 -29.58
N ILE A 151 -4.40 5.64 -29.79
CA ILE A 151 -4.19 5.02 -31.11
C ILE A 151 -5.41 4.19 -31.50
N ALA A 152 -5.93 3.35 -30.60
CA ALA A 152 -7.13 2.56 -30.85
C ALA A 152 -8.37 3.42 -31.17
N LEU A 153 -8.56 4.52 -30.43
CA LEU A 153 -9.63 5.47 -30.70
C LEU A 153 -9.44 6.20 -32.04
N ARG A 154 -8.20 6.53 -32.41
CA ARG A 154 -7.91 7.14 -33.72
C ARG A 154 -8.27 6.22 -34.87
N GLU A 155 -8.03 4.91 -34.75
CA GLU A 155 -8.38 3.92 -35.78
C GLU A 155 -9.91 3.76 -35.93
N VAL A 156 -10.65 3.68 -34.82
CA VAL A 156 -12.12 3.50 -34.83
C VAL A 156 -12.88 4.79 -35.21
N ALA A 157 -12.32 5.96 -34.91
CA ALA A 157 -12.97 7.26 -35.13
C ALA A 157 -12.37 8.06 -36.31
N THR A 158 -11.74 7.42 -37.30
CA THR A 158 -11.33 8.17 -38.49
C THR A 158 -12.59 8.66 -39.23
N ARG A 159 -12.65 9.97 -39.51
CA ARG A 159 -13.72 10.61 -40.29
C ARG A 159 -13.99 9.85 -41.59
N ASP A 160 -12.95 9.34 -42.22
CA ASP A 160 -13.05 8.64 -43.49
C ASP A 160 -13.62 7.22 -43.34
N TYR A 161 -13.39 6.52 -42.22
CA TYR A 161 -14.06 5.25 -41.92
C TYR A 161 -15.55 5.49 -41.63
N VAL A 162 -15.87 6.45 -40.75
CA VAL A 162 -17.27 6.81 -40.46
C VAL A 162 -17.99 7.26 -41.74
N ARG A 163 -17.32 8.05 -42.58
CA ARG A 163 -17.87 8.51 -43.87
C ARG A 163 -17.98 7.37 -44.89
N ALA A 164 -17.06 6.42 -44.91
CA ALA A 164 -17.14 5.24 -45.78
C ALA A 164 -18.28 4.33 -45.34
N GLU A 165 -18.45 4.09 -44.05
CA GLU A 165 -19.55 3.26 -43.52
C GLU A 165 -20.90 3.94 -43.73
N LEU A 166 -20.99 5.25 -43.49
CA LEU A 166 -22.21 6.02 -43.80
C LEU A 166 -22.55 6.00 -45.30
N ARG A 167 -21.55 6.07 -46.19
CA ARG A 167 -21.78 5.94 -47.64
C ARG A 167 -22.18 4.53 -48.03
N SER A 168 -21.53 3.51 -47.50
CA SER A 168 -21.87 2.11 -47.76
C SER A 168 -23.30 1.81 -47.32
N LEU A 169 -23.70 2.26 -46.12
CA LEU A 169 -25.07 2.11 -45.65
C LEU A 169 -26.08 2.88 -46.49
N LEU A 170 -25.71 4.06 -47.00
CA LEU A 170 -26.58 4.84 -47.88
C LEU A 170 -26.76 4.16 -49.24
N GLU A 171 -25.68 3.63 -49.82
CA GLU A 171 -25.69 2.84 -51.06
C GLU A 171 -26.56 1.60 -50.89
N ASP A 172 -26.40 0.85 -49.80
CA ASP A 172 -27.20 -0.33 -49.51
C ASP A 172 -28.71 -0.01 -49.40
N ILE A 173 -29.07 1.17 -48.88
CA ILE A 173 -30.47 1.62 -48.82
C ILE A 173 -30.99 2.00 -50.21
N ILE A 174 -30.18 2.67 -51.03
CA ILE A 174 -30.55 3.06 -52.39
C ILE A 174 -30.75 1.83 -53.28
N ASP A 175 -29.81 0.89 -53.27
CA ASP A 175 -29.90 -0.39 -53.97
C ASP A 175 -31.18 -1.15 -53.59
N ALA A 176 -31.48 -1.22 -52.27
CA ALA A 176 -32.67 -1.87 -51.78
C ALA A 176 -33.97 -1.18 -52.23
N GLN A 177 -33.99 0.15 -52.33
CA GLN A 177 -35.13 0.91 -52.85
C GLN A 177 -35.32 0.68 -54.36
N GLU A 178 -34.24 0.63 -55.12
CA GLU A 178 -34.27 0.42 -56.56
C GLU A 178 -34.73 -0.99 -56.91
N GLU A 179 -34.25 -2.01 -56.19
CA GLU A 179 -34.71 -3.41 -56.36
C GLU A 179 -36.19 -3.59 -55.99
N LEU A 180 -36.68 -2.85 -54.98
CA LEU A 180 -38.12 -2.79 -54.67
C LEU A 180 -38.92 -2.09 -55.78
N ARG A 181 -38.42 -0.97 -56.32
CA ARG A 181 -39.08 -0.22 -57.39
C ARG A 181 -39.14 -1.01 -58.70
N ASP A 182 -38.05 -1.66 -59.07
CA ASP A 182 -37.97 -2.48 -60.29
C ASP A 182 -38.80 -3.76 -60.15
N GLY A 183 -38.89 -4.31 -58.93
CA GLY A 183 -39.83 -5.40 -58.61
C GLY A 183 -41.30 -4.98 -58.72
N GLU A 184 -41.63 -3.72 -58.37
CA GLU A 184 -42.98 -3.17 -58.46
C GLU A 184 -43.39 -2.82 -59.91
N ALA A 185 -42.42 -2.49 -60.77
CA ALA A 185 -42.64 -2.29 -62.20
C ALA A 185 -42.79 -3.62 -62.99
N ALA A 186 -42.37 -4.75 -62.40
CA ALA A 186 -42.26 -6.06 -63.06
C ALA A 186 -43.34 -7.07 -62.66
N SER A 187 -44.52 -6.64 -62.18
CA SER A 187 -45.79 -7.42 -62.05
C SER A 187 -46.27 -7.72 -60.60
N GLU A 188 -47.57 -8.01 -60.44
CA GLU A 188 -48.44 -8.04 -59.23
C GLU A 188 -48.02 -8.95 -58.03
N GLU A 189 -46.75 -9.34 -57.87
CA GLU A 189 -46.24 -10.24 -56.82
C GLU A 189 -45.39 -9.52 -55.74
N GLY A 190 -45.89 -8.42 -55.18
CA GLY A 190 -45.14 -7.55 -54.25
C GLY A 190 -44.55 -8.24 -53.00
N GLU A 191 -45.06 -9.41 -52.61
CA GLU A 191 -44.60 -10.16 -51.43
C GLU A 191 -43.28 -10.92 -51.69
N SER A 192 -43.08 -11.44 -52.91
CA SER A 192 -41.89 -12.20 -53.34
C SER A 192 -40.64 -11.31 -53.49
N ALA A 193 -40.80 -10.10 -54.04
CA ALA A 193 -39.70 -9.16 -54.22
C ALA A 193 -39.18 -8.61 -52.88
N SER A 194 -40.09 -8.27 -51.96
CA SER A 194 -39.72 -7.77 -50.62
C SER A 194 -38.97 -8.81 -49.78
N GLU A 195 -39.33 -10.08 -49.92
CA GLU A 195 -38.67 -11.18 -49.21
C GLU A 195 -37.24 -11.43 -49.72
N ARG A 196 -37.03 -11.35 -51.05
CA ARG A 196 -35.70 -11.46 -51.68
C ARG A 196 -34.75 -10.34 -51.24
N VAL A 197 -35.25 -9.10 -51.16
CA VAL A 197 -34.46 -7.95 -50.69
C VAL A 197 -34.09 -8.12 -49.21
N LYS A 198 -35.03 -8.59 -48.36
CA LYS A 198 -34.75 -8.91 -46.96
C LYS A 198 -33.70 -10.01 -46.80
N GLU A 199 -33.73 -11.04 -47.64
CA GLU A 199 -32.76 -12.14 -47.60
C GLU A 199 -31.35 -11.67 -48.00
N LYS A 200 -31.22 -10.90 -49.08
CA LYS A 200 -29.94 -10.30 -49.50
C LYS A 200 -29.37 -9.33 -48.47
N LEU A 201 -30.20 -8.47 -47.87
CA LEU A 201 -29.78 -7.59 -46.78
C LEU A 201 -29.30 -8.37 -45.56
N LYS A 202 -29.95 -9.50 -45.25
CA LYS A 202 -29.54 -10.39 -44.15
C LYS A 202 -28.20 -11.06 -44.45
N GLU A 203 -27.98 -11.49 -45.68
CA GLU A 203 -26.72 -12.10 -46.13
C GLU A 203 -25.56 -11.09 -46.13
N LYS A 204 -25.75 -9.88 -46.71
CA LYS A 204 -24.75 -8.79 -46.65
C LYS A 204 -24.42 -8.40 -45.22
N ARG A 205 -25.44 -8.32 -44.34
CA ARG A 205 -25.25 -8.01 -42.91
C ARG A 205 -24.45 -9.08 -42.17
N ASP A 206 -24.70 -10.36 -42.42
CA ASP A 206 -23.93 -11.45 -41.82
C ASP A 206 -22.49 -11.51 -42.36
N LYS A 207 -22.27 -11.09 -43.62
CA LYS A 207 -20.93 -11.00 -44.23
C LYS A 207 -20.11 -9.81 -43.73
N SER A 208 -20.76 -8.69 -43.42
CA SER A 208 -20.12 -7.50 -42.83
C SER A 208 -19.76 -7.69 -41.34
N ARG A 209 -20.46 -8.59 -40.63
CA ARG A 209 -20.07 -9.03 -39.28
C ARG A 209 -18.83 -9.94 -39.33
N GLY A 210 -17.64 -9.35 -39.46
CA GLY A 210 -16.39 -10.07 -39.36
C GLY A 210 -16.19 -10.83 -38.02
N PRO A 211 -15.26 -11.82 -37.96
CA PRO A 211 -15.16 -12.81 -36.88
C PRO A 211 -14.72 -12.30 -35.50
N ARG A 212 -14.49 -11.00 -35.31
CA ARG A 212 -13.84 -10.44 -34.10
C ARG A 212 -14.78 -10.07 -32.95
N THR A 213 -16.09 -10.22 -33.10
CA THR A 213 -17.08 -9.98 -32.02
C THR A 213 -17.57 -11.25 -31.31
N GLN A 214 -17.11 -12.45 -31.71
CA GLN A 214 -17.46 -13.70 -31.02
C GLN A 214 -16.72 -13.90 -29.67
N GLN A 215 -15.79 -13.02 -29.31
CA GLN A 215 -15.00 -13.12 -28.07
C GLN A 215 -15.39 -12.11 -26.98
N LEU A 216 -16.62 -11.60 -26.96
CA LEU A 216 -17.16 -11.10 -25.68
C LEU A 216 -17.84 -12.26 -24.95
N PRO A 217 -17.30 -12.73 -23.80
CA PRO A 217 -18.02 -13.64 -22.95
C PRO A 217 -19.37 -13.01 -22.61
N LYS A 218 -20.47 -13.73 -22.90
CA LYS A 218 -21.81 -13.30 -22.53
C LYS A 218 -21.90 -13.32 -21.01
N VAL A 219 -21.63 -12.18 -20.36
CA VAL A 219 -21.74 -12.01 -18.92
C VAL A 219 -23.21 -12.24 -18.56
N ARG A 220 -23.50 -13.43 -18.02
CA ARG A 220 -24.81 -13.69 -17.42
C ARG A 220 -24.96 -12.72 -16.24
N PRO A 221 -26.04 -11.94 -16.15
CA PRO A 221 -26.29 -11.16 -14.94
C PRO A 221 -26.34 -12.13 -13.76
N ARG A 222 -25.43 -11.92 -12.80
CA ARG A 222 -25.31 -12.74 -11.61
C ARG A 222 -26.59 -12.53 -10.81
N ARG A 223 -27.48 -13.53 -10.84
CA ARG A 223 -28.72 -13.57 -10.06
C ARG A 223 -28.35 -13.35 -8.59
N ASN A 224 -28.89 -12.26 -8.03
CA ASN A 224 -28.69 -11.83 -6.65
C ASN A 224 -28.79 -13.03 -5.69
N ALA A 225 -27.69 -13.30 -4.99
CA ALA A 225 -27.71 -14.10 -3.77
C ALA A 225 -28.18 -13.18 -2.62
N PRO A 226 -28.94 -13.72 -1.65
CA PRO A 226 -29.64 -12.92 -0.66
C PRO A 226 -28.67 -12.14 0.24
N SER A 227 -29.03 -10.87 0.46
CA SER A 227 -28.39 -9.92 1.36
C SER A 227 -28.13 -10.53 2.73
N GLN A 228 -26.86 -10.64 3.12
CA GLN A 228 -26.51 -10.84 4.51
C GLN A 228 -26.97 -9.63 5.32
N SER A 229 -27.71 -9.93 6.37
CA SER A 229 -28.22 -9.04 7.40
C SER A 229 -27.12 -8.16 8.00
N SER A 230 -27.25 -6.85 7.84
CA SER A 230 -26.60 -5.89 8.76
C SER A 230 -27.39 -5.86 10.09
N PRO A 231 -26.74 -5.76 11.25
CA PRO A 231 -27.44 -5.71 12.54
C PRO A 231 -28.11 -4.35 12.73
N LYS A 232 -29.36 -4.36 13.21
CA LYS A 232 -30.13 -3.18 13.61
C LYS A 232 -29.40 -2.40 14.72
N PRO A 233 -29.41 -1.05 14.70
CA PRO A 233 -29.04 -0.26 15.86
C PRO A 233 -30.14 -0.35 16.93
N SER A 234 -29.75 -0.74 18.14
CA SER A 234 -30.59 -0.74 19.34
C SER A 234 -31.05 0.69 19.66
N THR A 235 -32.36 0.94 19.58
CA THR A 235 -33.00 2.16 20.10
C THR A 235 -34.30 1.77 20.81
N SER A 236 -34.22 1.71 22.13
CA SER A 236 -35.30 1.70 23.14
C SER A 236 -34.57 1.72 24.49
N ASP A 237 -34.68 2.68 25.39
CA ASP A 237 -35.89 3.39 25.84
C ASP A 237 -35.52 4.78 26.40
N PRO A 238 -36.44 5.75 26.29
CA PRO A 238 -36.71 6.63 27.41
C PRO A 238 -38.13 6.37 27.93
N GLU A 239 -38.26 6.45 29.26
CA GLU A 239 -39.50 6.81 29.97
C GLU A 239 -40.48 5.68 30.37
N SER A 240 -40.47 5.29 31.65
CA SER A 240 -41.60 5.57 32.57
C SER A 240 -41.44 4.92 33.97
N ARG A 241 -41.38 5.79 34.98
CA ARG A 241 -42.07 5.76 36.29
C ARG A 241 -42.13 4.44 37.10
N ALA A 242 -41.48 4.46 38.27
CA ALA A 242 -42.12 4.47 39.60
C ALA A 242 -41.07 4.78 40.68
#